data_AF-A0A835CN69-F1
#
_entry.id   AF-A0A835CN69-F1
#
_cell.length_a   1.000
_cell.length_b   1.000
_cell.length_c   1.000
_cell.angle_alpha   90.00
_cell.angle_beta   90.00
_cell.angle_gamma   90.00
#
_symmetry.space_group_name_H-M   'P 1'
#
loop_
_entity.id
_entity.type
_entity.pdbx_description
1 polymer ?
#
loop_
_entity_poly.entity_id
_entity_poly.type
_entity_poly.pdbx_seq_one_letter_code
_entity_poly.pdbx_strand_id
1 'polypeptide(L)'
;MIHKILSDKEKFCVHNSSELFLQFIRQFSDLELGIATDKDHLSEDETQIKTLREKISRTKDKITKEDNKNRELVENVCTYEKTIKMLQGEFNCLKIENQSAISSVNKLKRKIMNPNRKDQEILERGKKKLNYYKVLSGIRWDYPELKNSVKGYITNRDEYIHAFCFDRETNKYGEKLWLEVGKGSLRLKETEIQQLVAEI
;
A
#
# COMPACT_ATOMS: atom_id res chain seq x y z
N MET A 1 -15.13 24.29 127.18
CA MET A 1 -14.54 23.41 126.16
C MET A 1 -15.61 22.62 125.40
N ILE A 2 -16.55 21.97 126.10
CA ILE A 2 -17.66 21.18 125.51
C ILE A 2 -18.60 22.02 124.61
N HIS A 3 -18.94 23.25 124.99
CA HIS A 3 -19.78 24.13 124.16
C HIS A 3 -19.14 24.55 122.82
N LYS A 4 -17.80 24.64 122.77
CA LYS A 4 -17.08 24.97 121.53
C LYS A 4 -17.06 23.77 120.58
N ILE A 5 -16.89 22.56 121.14
CA ILE A 5 -16.95 21.30 120.40
C ILE A 5 -18.35 21.07 119.81
N LEU A 6 -19.43 21.39 120.54
CA LEU A 6 -20.80 21.25 120.04
C LEU A 6 -21.14 22.29 118.95
N SER A 7 -20.70 23.54 119.12
CA SER A 7 -20.88 24.60 118.11
C SER A 7 -20.10 24.33 116.82
N ASP A 8 -18.89 23.78 116.93
CA ASP A 8 -18.10 23.38 115.76
C ASP A 8 -18.73 22.14 115.07
N LYS A 9 -19.34 21.21 115.81
CA LYS A 9 -20.07 20.07 115.24
C LYS A 9 -21.32 20.47 114.47
N GLU A 10 -22.06 21.47 114.95
CA GLU A 10 -23.21 22.05 114.23
C GLU A 10 -22.77 22.84 113.00
N LYS A 11 -21.66 23.59 113.05
CA LYS A 11 -21.10 24.30 111.88
C LYS A 11 -20.69 23.36 110.73
N PHE A 12 -20.21 22.17 111.04
CA PHE A 12 -19.81 21.18 110.04
C PHE A 12 -20.94 20.22 109.61
N CYS A 13 -22.07 20.16 110.34
CA CYS A 13 -23.25 19.36 109.97
C CYS A 13 -24.24 20.09 109.05
N VAL A 14 -24.05 21.38 108.77
CA VAL A 14 -24.97 22.19 107.94
C VAL A 14 -24.64 22.12 106.44
N HIS A 15 -23.54 21.47 106.04
CA HIS A 15 -23.49 20.90 104.69
C HIS A 15 -24.16 19.55 104.72
N ASN A 16 -25.44 19.61 104.33
CA ASN A 16 -26.39 18.54 104.18
C ASN A 16 -25.73 17.38 103.42
N SER A 17 -25.18 16.38 104.13
CA SER A 17 -24.42 15.26 103.55
C SER A 17 -25.20 14.52 102.46
N SER A 18 -26.54 14.59 102.52
CA SER A 18 -27.45 14.07 101.50
C SER A 18 -27.33 14.83 100.17
N GLU A 19 -27.13 16.15 100.23
CA GLU A 19 -27.06 17.05 99.08
C GLU A 19 -25.73 16.91 98.32
N LEU A 20 -24.62 16.72 99.04
CA LEU A 20 -23.33 16.34 98.46
C LEU A 20 -23.39 14.95 97.80
N PHE A 21 -24.09 14.00 98.41
CA PHE A 21 -24.24 12.65 97.86
C PHE A 21 -25.11 12.66 96.58
N LEU A 22 -26.20 13.44 96.55
CA LEU A 22 -27.01 13.65 95.35
C LEU A 22 -26.22 14.37 94.24
N GLN A 23 -25.39 15.34 94.59
CA GLN A 23 -24.50 16.01 93.64
C GLN A 23 -23.46 15.04 93.05
N PHE A 24 -22.90 14.16 93.87
CA PHE A 24 -21.99 13.11 93.42
C PHE A 24 -22.68 12.12 92.48
N ILE A 25 -23.88 11.63 92.83
CA ILE A 25 -24.66 10.73 91.95
C ILE A 25 -24.97 11.41 90.62
N ARG A 26 -25.37 12.68 90.63
CA ARG A 26 -25.64 13.43 89.40
C ARG A 26 -24.39 13.56 88.52
N GLN A 27 -23.25 13.92 89.10
CA GLN A 27 -21.98 13.99 88.38
C GLN A 27 -21.58 12.62 87.81
N PHE A 28 -21.83 11.54 88.55
CA PHE A 28 -21.53 10.18 88.09
C PHE A 28 -22.41 9.78 86.90
N SER A 29 -23.71 10.07 86.97
CA SER A 29 -24.65 9.86 85.86
C SER A 29 -24.32 10.71 84.63
N ASP A 30 -23.95 11.98 84.81
CA ASP A 30 -23.51 12.85 83.70
C ASP A 30 -22.23 12.30 83.05
N LEU A 31 -21.29 11.74 83.84
CA LEU A 31 -20.07 11.10 83.35
C LEU A 31 -20.36 9.81 82.58
N GLU A 32 -21.25 8.95 83.08
CA GLU A 32 -21.67 7.72 82.40
C GLU A 32 -22.36 8.01 81.07
N LEU A 33 -23.21 9.04 81.03
CA LEU A 33 -23.83 9.54 79.81
C LEU A 33 -22.78 10.06 78.81
N GLY A 34 -21.81 10.84 79.28
CA GLY A 34 -20.69 11.32 78.46
C GLY A 34 -19.86 10.18 77.86
N ILE A 35 -19.54 9.15 78.66
CA ILE A 35 -18.81 7.95 78.20
C ILE A 35 -19.62 7.19 77.15
N ALA A 36 -20.94 7.07 77.33
CA ALA A 36 -21.81 6.41 76.36
C ALA A 36 -21.87 7.18 75.02
N THR A 37 -22.02 8.51 75.06
CA THR A 37 -22.01 9.34 73.85
C THR A 37 -20.67 9.31 73.13
N ASP A 38 -19.56 9.37 73.86
CA ASP A 38 -18.22 9.30 73.28
C ASP A 38 -17.96 7.94 72.63
N LYS A 39 -18.48 6.85 73.23
CA LYS A 39 -18.39 5.51 72.66
C LYS A 39 -19.16 5.38 71.35
N ASP A 40 -20.35 5.98 71.26
CA ASP A 40 -21.14 5.98 70.03
C ASP A 40 -20.43 6.77 68.92
N HIS A 41 -19.86 7.95 69.24
CA HIS A 41 -19.06 8.73 68.30
C HIS A 41 -17.81 7.98 67.82
N LEU A 42 -17.09 7.29 68.71
CA LEU A 42 -15.95 6.46 68.34
C LEU A 42 -16.35 5.32 67.40
N SER A 43 -17.51 4.69 67.63
CA SER A 43 -18.03 3.66 66.73
C SER A 43 -18.37 4.24 65.35
N GLU A 44 -18.97 5.43 65.29
CA GLU A 44 -19.28 6.11 64.02
C GLU A 44 -17.99 6.44 63.26
N ASP A 45 -17.00 7.04 63.91
CA ASP A 45 -15.69 7.34 63.35
C ASP A 45 -14.99 6.08 62.83
N GLU A 46 -15.05 4.97 63.57
CA GLU A 46 -14.46 3.69 63.14
C GLU A 46 -15.11 3.18 61.84
N THR A 47 -16.45 3.26 61.74
CA THR A 47 -17.17 2.88 60.51
C THR A 47 -16.82 3.80 59.33
N GLN A 48 -16.65 5.10 59.58
CA GLN A 48 -16.27 6.06 58.56
C GLN A 48 -14.84 5.84 58.07
N ILE A 49 -13.90 5.58 58.98
CA ILE A 49 -12.51 5.23 58.66
C ILE A 49 -12.48 3.97 57.81
N LYS A 50 -13.25 2.94 58.16
CA LYS A 50 -13.34 1.70 57.38
C LYS A 50 -13.86 1.97 55.96
N THR A 51 -14.94 2.72 55.84
CA THR A 51 -15.54 3.10 54.55
C THR A 51 -14.56 3.89 53.67
N LEU A 52 -13.83 4.83 54.26
CA LEU A 52 -12.81 5.62 53.56
C LEU A 52 -11.64 4.75 53.11
N ARG A 53 -11.16 3.81 53.94
CA ARG A 53 -10.11 2.85 53.56
C ARG A 53 -10.54 2.00 52.36
N GLU A 54 -11.76 1.48 52.36
CA GLU A 54 -12.30 0.73 51.22
C GLU A 54 -12.42 1.59 49.94
N LYS A 55 -12.79 2.86 50.08
CA LYS A 55 -12.85 3.80 48.96
C LYS A 55 -11.45 4.11 48.41
N ILE A 56 -10.47 4.30 49.28
CA ILE A 56 -9.06 4.48 48.90
C ILE A 56 -8.55 3.25 48.16
N SER A 57 -8.78 2.04 48.68
CA SER A 57 -8.37 0.79 48.02
C SER A 57 -8.97 0.68 46.62
N ARG A 58 -10.29 0.85 46.49
CA ARG A 58 -10.97 0.79 45.18
C ARG A 58 -10.45 1.83 44.19
N THR A 59 -10.13 3.03 44.67
CA THR A 59 -9.61 4.10 43.81
C THR A 59 -8.17 3.80 43.38
N LYS A 60 -7.35 3.26 44.28
CA LYS A 60 -5.99 2.82 43.97
C LYS A 60 -5.98 1.74 42.88
N ASP A 61 -6.86 0.74 42.97
CA ASP A 61 -6.98 -0.31 41.97
C ASP A 61 -7.39 0.24 40.59
N LYS A 62 -8.33 1.21 40.57
CA LYS A 62 -8.72 1.91 39.34
C LYS A 62 -7.56 2.68 38.73
N ILE A 63 -6.78 3.39 39.54
CA ILE A 63 -5.59 4.13 39.07
C ILE A 63 -4.57 3.15 38.47
N THR A 64 -4.26 2.05 39.15
CA THR A 64 -3.31 1.06 38.65
C THR A 64 -3.77 0.42 37.34
N LYS A 65 -5.07 0.13 37.22
CA LYS A 65 -5.65 -0.41 35.98
C LYS A 65 -5.48 0.56 34.81
N GLU A 66 -5.80 1.83 35.04
CA GLU A 66 -5.73 2.83 33.96
C GLU A 66 -4.28 3.21 33.62
N ASP A 67 -3.36 3.15 34.60
CA ASP A 67 -1.92 3.32 34.36
C ASP A 67 -1.36 2.22 33.46
N ASN A 68 -1.71 0.96 33.72
CA ASN A 68 -1.31 -0.16 32.88
C ASN A 68 -1.85 -0.02 31.45
N LYS A 69 -3.12 0.35 31.30
CA LYS A 69 -3.72 0.59 29.99
C LYS A 69 -3.07 1.74 29.24
N ASN A 70 -2.73 2.83 29.93
CA ASN A 70 -2.00 3.94 29.34
C ASN A 70 -0.61 3.51 28.85
N ARG A 71 0.08 2.65 29.60
CA ARG A 71 1.38 2.09 29.21
C ARG A 71 1.29 1.28 27.92
N GLU A 72 0.30 0.39 27.82
CA GLU A 72 0.03 -0.38 26.60
C GLU A 72 -0.27 0.53 25.40
N LEU A 73 -1.07 1.59 25.60
CA LEU A 73 -1.36 2.56 24.55
C LEU A 73 -0.11 3.31 24.09
N VAL A 74 0.78 3.71 25.02
CA VAL A 74 2.05 4.36 24.69
C VAL A 74 2.96 3.43 23.88
N GLU A 75 3.06 2.16 24.26
CA GLU A 75 3.81 1.17 23.50
C GLU A 75 3.24 1.01 22.08
N ASN A 76 1.92 0.89 21.95
CA ASN A 76 1.26 0.80 20.65
C ASN A 76 1.53 2.03 19.78
N VAL A 77 1.42 3.24 20.33
CA VAL A 77 1.75 4.48 19.59
C VAL A 77 3.19 4.44 19.10
N CYS A 78 4.15 4.03 19.93
CA CYS A 78 5.54 3.89 19.52
C CYS A 78 5.72 2.88 18.36
N THR A 79 4.99 1.76 18.39
CA THR A 79 5.03 0.78 17.28
C THR A 79 4.43 1.34 15.98
N TYR A 80 3.33 2.08 16.06
CA TYR A 80 2.71 2.71 14.89
C TYR A 80 3.60 3.80 14.28
N GLU A 81 4.25 4.62 15.11
CA GLU A 81 5.21 5.62 14.63
C GLU A 81 6.38 4.99 13.86
N LYS A 82 6.93 3.88 14.36
CA LYS A 82 7.98 3.12 13.65
C LYS A 82 7.48 2.62 12.30
N THR A 83 6.26 2.05 12.28
CA THR A 83 5.64 1.53 11.06
C THR A 83 5.41 2.63 10.03
N ILE A 84 4.91 3.79 10.45
CA ILE A 84 4.72 4.96 9.58
C ILE A 84 6.04 5.41 8.96
N LYS A 85 7.12 5.47 9.75
CA LYS A 85 8.45 5.85 9.23
C LYS A 85 8.98 4.85 8.20
N MET A 86 8.78 3.55 8.41
CA MET A 86 9.17 2.52 7.43
C MET A 86 8.38 2.68 6.12
N LEU A 87 7.05 2.81 6.19
CA LEU A 87 6.19 2.98 5.03
C LEU A 87 6.51 4.27 4.25
N GLN A 88 6.84 5.36 4.95
CA GLN A 88 7.29 6.59 4.30
C GLN A 88 8.61 6.39 3.54
N GLY A 89 9.53 5.59 4.09
CA GLY A 89 10.76 5.19 3.41
C GLY A 89 10.48 4.42 2.11
N GLU A 90 9.67 3.37 2.19
CA GLU A 90 9.28 2.56 1.03
C GLU A 90 8.57 3.39 -0.04
N PHE A 91 7.63 4.24 0.37
CA PHE A 91 6.91 5.14 -0.55
C PHE A 91 7.88 6.05 -1.33
N ASN A 92 8.89 6.60 -0.66
CA ASN A 92 9.88 7.45 -1.31
C ASN A 92 10.76 6.67 -2.30
N CYS A 93 11.15 5.44 -1.96
CA CYS A 93 11.88 4.55 -2.87
C CYS A 93 11.06 4.26 -4.14
N LEU A 94 9.79 3.86 -3.97
CA LEU A 94 8.89 3.57 -5.10
C LEU A 94 8.63 4.81 -5.97
N LYS A 95 8.54 5.99 -5.36
CA LYS A 95 8.39 7.25 -6.09
C LYS A 95 9.58 7.53 -7.02
N ILE A 96 10.81 7.30 -6.55
CA ILE A 96 12.03 7.47 -7.35
C ILE A 96 12.07 6.44 -8.48
N GLU A 97 11.78 5.18 -8.18
CA GLU A 97 11.75 4.11 -9.18
C GLU A 97 10.73 4.41 -10.29
N ASN A 98 9.53 4.84 -9.92
CA ASN A 98 8.49 5.20 -10.89
C ASN A 98 8.92 6.37 -11.78
N GLN A 99 9.56 7.40 -11.22
CA GLN A 99 10.10 8.51 -12.01
C GLN A 99 11.18 8.06 -13.00
N SER A 100 12.04 7.13 -12.59
CA SER A 100 13.06 6.52 -13.45
C SER A 100 12.44 5.68 -14.58
N ALA A 101 11.42 4.90 -14.26
CA ALA A 101 10.67 4.10 -15.23
C ALA A 101 9.98 4.99 -16.28
N ILE A 102 9.26 6.04 -15.84
CA ILE A 102 8.63 7.02 -16.73
C ILE A 102 9.66 7.67 -17.66
N SER A 103 10.82 8.05 -17.12
CA SER A 103 11.92 8.64 -17.90
C SER A 103 12.44 7.67 -18.97
N SER A 104 12.56 6.39 -18.62
CA SER A 104 13.00 5.32 -19.52
C SER A 104 11.98 5.07 -20.64
N VAL A 105 10.68 4.99 -20.30
CA VAL A 105 9.60 4.89 -21.29
C VAL A 105 9.62 6.09 -22.25
N ASN A 106 9.79 7.30 -21.74
CA ASN A 106 9.84 8.51 -22.57
C ASN A 106 11.08 8.55 -23.49
N LYS A 107 12.21 7.95 -23.08
CA LYS A 107 13.38 7.78 -23.96
C LYS A 107 13.07 6.77 -25.08
N LEU A 108 12.43 5.64 -24.75
CA LEU A 108 12.07 4.62 -25.73
C LEU A 108 11.03 5.12 -26.75
N LYS A 109 9.97 5.80 -26.28
CA LYS A 109 8.97 6.42 -27.15
C LYS A 109 9.62 7.36 -28.18
N ARG A 110 10.57 8.19 -27.75
CA ARG A 110 11.33 9.07 -28.65
C ARG A 110 12.15 8.30 -29.68
N LYS A 111 12.76 7.17 -29.31
CA LYS A 111 13.49 6.30 -30.26
C LYS A 111 12.58 5.64 -31.28
N ILE A 112 11.37 5.22 -30.88
CA ILE A 112 10.40 4.61 -31.80
C ILE A 112 9.86 5.65 -32.79
N MET A 113 9.58 6.88 -32.32
CA MET A 113 9.08 7.96 -33.18
C MET A 113 10.12 8.50 -34.16
N ASN A 114 11.41 8.32 -33.86
CA ASN A 114 12.52 8.65 -34.75
C ASN A 114 13.25 7.36 -35.14
N PRO A 115 12.64 6.50 -35.99
CA PRO A 115 13.30 5.31 -36.47
C PRO A 115 14.62 5.69 -37.14
N ASN A 116 15.63 4.83 -36.96
CA ASN A 116 16.95 5.07 -37.50
C ASN A 116 16.87 5.28 -39.01
N ARG A 117 17.23 6.50 -39.46
CA ARG A 117 17.17 6.90 -40.87
C ARG A 117 17.91 5.90 -41.78
N LYS A 118 19.03 5.32 -41.31
CA LYS A 118 19.77 4.31 -42.08
C LYS A 118 18.93 3.06 -42.34
N ASP A 119 18.24 2.57 -41.32
CA ASP A 119 17.41 1.36 -41.43
C ASP A 119 16.21 1.62 -42.34
N GLN A 120 15.60 2.80 -42.23
CA GLN A 120 14.52 3.22 -43.12
C GLN A 120 14.99 3.33 -44.58
N GLU A 121 16.15 3.93 -44.83
CA GLU A 121 16.73 4.01 -46.17
C GLU A 121 17.04 2.62 -46.74
N ILE A 122 17.54 1.68 -45.92
CA ILE A 122 17.79 0.30 -46.34
C ILE A 122 16.48 -0.39 -46.74
N LEU A 123 15.43 -0.25 -45.93
CA LEU A 123 14.12 -0.84 -46.23
C LEU A 123 13.52 -0.25 -47.51
N GLU A 124 13.60 1.06 -47.71
CA GLU A 124 13.09 1.71 -48.90
C GLU A 124 13.88 1.30 -50.16
N ARG A 125 15.21 1.22 -50.08
CA ARG A 125 16.03 0.67 -51.18
C ARG A 125 15.66 -0.78 -51.48
N GLY A 126 15.45 -1.60 -50.45
CA GLY A 126 15.01 -2.99 -50.58
C GLY A 126 13.66 -3.13 -51.26
N LYS A 127 12.66 -2.33 -50.86
CA LYS A 127 11.33 -2.27 -51.50
C LYS A 127 11.43 -1.86 -52.97
N LYS A 128 12.18 -0.80 -53.28
CA LYS A 128 12.40 -0.34 -54.66
C LYS A 128 13.05 -1.44 -55.50
N LYS A 129 14.13 -2.07 -55.01
CA LYS A 129 14.82 -3.16 -55.71
C LYS A 129 13.90 -4.36 -55.96
N LEU A 130 13.10 -4.77 -54.97
CA LEU A 130 12.12 -5.84 -55.13
C LEU A 130 11.06 -5.48 -56.16
N ASN A 131 10.57 -4.23 -56.15
CA ASN A 131 9.60 -3.76 -57.14
C ASN A 131 10.20 -3.79 -58.55
N TYR A 132 11.43 -3.30 -58.72
CA TYR A 132 12.13 -3.37 -60.02
C TYR A 132 12.19 -4.79 -60.57
N TYR A 133 12.57 -5.77 -59.75
CA TYR A 133 12.58 -7.16 -60.22
C TYR A 133 11.19 -7.67 -60.59
N LYS A 134 10.15 -7.32 -59.82
CA LYS A 134 8.77 -7.71 -60.15
C LYS A 134 8.29 -7.10 -61.46
N VAL A 135 8.61 -5.83 -61.71
CA VAL A 135 8.23 -5.12 -62.93
C VAL A 135 8.99 -5.68 -64.13
N LEU A 136 10.31 -5.80 -64.01
CA LEU A 136 11.19 -6.23 -65.09
C LEU A 136 10.91 -7.68 -65.53
N SER A 137 10.72 -8.58 -64.56
CA SER A 137 10.55 -10.01 -64.86
C SER A 137 9.10 -10.42 -65.02
N GLY A 138 8.14 -9.65 -64.48
CA GLY A 138 6.75 -10.10 -64.36
C GLY A 138 6.56 -11.32 -63.44
N ILE A 139 7.62 -11.81 -62.79
CA ILE A 139 7.57 -13.02 -61.97
C ILE A 139 6.93 -12.72 -60.61
N ARG A 140 6.01 -13.60 -60.22
CA ARG A 140 5.43 -13.71 -58.90
C ARG A 140 5.79 -15.07 -58.34
N TRP A 141 6.57 -15.07 -57.27
CA TRP A 141 7.08 -16.28 -56.65
C TRP A 141 6.05 -16.93 -55.72
N ASP A 142 5.98 -18.26 -55.76
CA ASP A 142 5.25 -19.06 -54.79
C ASP A 142 6.14 -19.30 -53.56
N TYR A 143 6.22 -18.29 -52.68
CA TYR A 143 7.17 -18.28 -51.55
C TYR A 143 7.11 -19.51 -50.64
N PRO A 144 5.92 -20.08 -50.31
CA PRO A 144 5.85 -21.33 -49.55
C PRO A 144 6.57 -22.51 -50.21
N GLU A 145 6.48 -22.63 -51.54
CA GLU A 145 7.01 -23.76 -52.31
C GLU A 145 8.48 -23.60 -52.74
N LEU A 146 9.04 -22.39 -52.62
CA LEU A 146 10.45 -22.08 -52.95
C LEU A 146 11.48 -22.92 -52.18
N LYS A 147 11.08 -23.54 -51.06
CA LYS A 147 11.96 -24.43 -50.29
C LYS A 147 12.31 -25.70 -51.07
N ASN A 148 11.38 -26.20 -51.89
CA ASN A 148 11.46 -27.50 -52.54
C ASN A 148 11.73 -27.39 -54.04
N SER A 149 11.21 -26.33 -54.69
CA SER A 149 11.31 -26.12 -56.13
C SER A 149 11.39 -24.63 -56.48
N VAL A 150 11.89 -24.29 -57.67
CA VAL A 150 11.83 -22.92 -58.19
C VAL A 150 10.49 -22.75 -58.90
N LYS A 151 9.49 -22.24 -58.16
CA LYS A 151 8.09 -22.19 -58.60
C LYS A 151 7.52 -20.79 -58.52
N GLY A 152 6.71 -20.44 -59.50
CA GLY A 152 6.01 -19.17 -59.55
C GLY A 152 5.16 -19.04 -60.80
N TYR A 153 4.72 -17.83 -61.08
CA TYR A 153 4.00 -17.49 -62.30
C TYR A 153 4.50 -16.17 -62.86
N ILE A 154 4.43 -16.04 -64.19
CA ILE A 154 4.75 -14.82 -64.92
C ILE A 154 3.45 -14.17 -65.32
N THR A 155 3.35 -12.86 -65.06
CA THR A 155 2.19 -12.07 -65.45
C THR A 155 2.59 -10.85 -66.27
N ASN A 156 1.79 -10.56 -67.30
CA ASN A 156 1.88 -9.31 -68.06
C ASN A 156 0.92 -8.22 -67.54
N ARG A 157 0.43 -8.38 -66.29
CA ARG A 157 -0.53 -7.52 -65.57
C ARG A 157 -1.99 -7.56 -66.05
N ASP A 158 -2.25 -7.89 -67.31
CA ASP A 158 -3.62 -7.80 -67.86
C ASP A 158 -4.26 -9.17 -68.16
N GLU A 159 -3.62 -10.04 -68.96
CA GLU A 159 -4.31 -11.22 -69.51
C GLU A 159 -3.47 -12.51 -69.55
N TYR A 160 -2.15 -12.40 -69.37
CA TYR A 160 -1.23 -13.53 -69.40
C TYR A 160 -0.84 -13.94 -67.99
N ILE A 161 -1.09 -15.20 -67.65
CA ILE A 161 -0.54 -15.86 -66.46
C ILE A 161 0.04 -17.19 -66.91
N HIS A 162 1.35 -17.36 -66.75
CA HIS A 162 2.04 -18.62 -67.04
C HIS A 162 2.75 -19.14 -65.81
N ALA A 163 2.29 -20.28 -65.28
CA ALA A 163 2.94 -20.94 -64.17
C ALA A 163 4.18 -21.71 -64.64
N PHE A 164 5.25 -21.66 -63.85
CA PHE A 164 6.45 -22.45 -64.06
C PHE A 164 6.84 -23.16 -62.75
N CYS A 165 7.47 -24.32 -62.89
CA CYS A 165 8.01 -25.10 -61.79
C CYS A 165 9.27 -25.82 -62.27
N PHE A 166 10.40 -25.59 -61.60
CA PHE A 166 11.65 -26.26 -61.89
C PHE A 166 12.18 -26.99 -60.65
N ASP A 167 12.54 -28.26 -60.81
CA ASP A 167 13.17 -29.07 -59.77
C ASP A 167 14.55 -28.52 -59.41
N ARG A 168 14.96 -28.66 -58.14
CA ARG A 168 16.18 -28.06 -57.56
C ARG A 168 17.53 -28.64 -58.02
N GLU A 169 17.50 -29.68 -58.86
CA GLU A 169 18.69 -30.37 -59.35
C GLU A 169 19.25 -29.83 -60.68
N THR A 170 18.56 -28.86 -61.30
CA THR A 170 18.98 -28.26 -62.57
C THR A 170 19.88 -27.04 -62.37
N ASN A 171 21.19 -27.11 -62.64
CA ASN A 171 22.12 -25.97 -62.47
C ASN A 171 21.91 -24.75 -63.41
N LYS A 172 20.79 -24.65 -64.13
CA LYS A 172 20.52 -23.63 -65.17
C LYS A 172 19.22 -22.85 -64.98
N TYR A 173 18.84 -22.53 -63.73
CA TYR A 173 17.60 -21.77 -63.48
C TYR A 173 17.59 -20.40 -64.11
N GLY A 174 18.72 -19.69 -64.12
CA GLY A 174 18.78 -18.33 -64.68
C GLY A 174 18.35 -18.30 -66.14
N GLU A 175 18.92 -19.17 -66.96
CA GLU A 175 18.57 -19.31 -68.39
C GLU A 175 17.09 -19.71 -68.56
N LYS A 176 16.63 -20.72 -67.81
CA LYS A 176 15.23 -21.18 -67.87
C LYS A 176 14.24 -20.07 -67.49
N LEU A 177 14.51 -19.33 -66.41
CA LEU A 177 13.67 -18.23 -65.96
C LEU A 177 13.61 -17.11 -67.00
N TRP A 178 14.74 -16.70 -67.58
CA TRP A 178 14.75 -15.67 -68.62
C TRP A 178 14.01 -16.11 -69.89
N LEU A 179 14.07 -17.39 -70.25
CA LEU A 179 13.26 -17.94 -71.34
C LEU A 179 11.76 -17.81 -71.03
N GLU A 180 11.34 -18.15 -69.80
CA GLU A 180 9.93 -17.98 -69.40
C GLU A 180 9.51 -16.51 -69.39
N VAL A 181 10.38 -15.59 -68.93
CA VAL A 181 10.13 -14.14 -68.99
C VAL A 181 9.98 -13.68 -70.44
N GLY A 182 10.88 -14.10 -71.34
CA GLY A 182 10.80 -13.77 -72.76
C GLY A 182 9.49 -14.21 -73.42
N LYS A 183 8.96 -15.39 -73.07
CA LYS A 183 7.65 -15.86 -73.55
C LYS A 183 6.49 -14.95 -73.12
N GLY A 184 6.57 -14.37 -71.92
CA GLY A 184 5.61 -13.39 -71.44
C GLY A 184 5.76 -12.01 -72.11
N SER A 185 7.01 -11.58 -72.36
CA SER A 185 7.30 -10.27 -72.97
C SER A 185 7.01 -10.19 -74.47
N LEU A 186 7.17 -11.28 -75.23
CA LEU A 186 6.85 -11.34 -76.67
C LEU A 186 5.35 -11.14 -76.98
N ARG A 187 4.51 -11.07 -75.94
CA ARG A 187 3.06 -10.83 -76.05
C ARG A 187 2.64 -9.44 -75.57
N LEU A 188 3.59 -8.59 -75.15
CA LEU A 188 3.37 -7.18 -74.81
C LEU A 188 3.46 -6.31 -76.06
N LYS A 189 2.57 -5.31 -76.20
CA LYS A 189 2.64 -4.38 -77.34
C LYS A 189 3.78 -3.38 -77.11
N GLU A 190 4.47 -2.99 -78.17
CA GLU A 190 5.65 -2.10 -78.15
C GLU A 190 5.38 -0.75 -77.43
N THR A 191 4.13 -0.29 -77.45
CA THR A 191 3.62 0.89 -76.75
C THR A 191 3.63 0.77 -75.21
N GLU A 192 3.44 -0.43 -74.66
CA GLU A 192 3.40 -0.66 -73.20
C GLU A 192 4.81 -0.66 -72.60
N ILE A 193 5.80 -1.11 -73.38
CA ILE A 193 7.23 -1.11 -72.98
C ILE A 193 7.75 0.34 -72.85
N GLN A 194 7.35 1.23 -73.77
CA GLN A 194 7.75 2.65 -73.71
C GLN A 194 7.12 3.41 -72.53
N GLN A 195 5.88 3.07 -72.17
CA GLN A 195 5.18 3.66 -71.02
C GLN A 195 5.79 3.21 -69.68
N LEU A 196 6.19 1.94 -69.57
CA LEU A 196 6.86 1.38 -68.39
C LEU A 196 8.26 1.96 -68.15
N VAL A 197 8.96 2.38 -69.20
CA VAL A 197 10.27 3.05 -69.07
C VAL A 197 10.10 4.52 -68.65
N ALA A 198 8.98 5.16 -68.99
CA ALA A 198 8.70 6.56 -68.63
C ALA A 198 8.18 6.76 -67.20
N GLU A 199 7.64 5.70 -66.57
CA GLU A 199 7.13 5.73 -65.18
C GLU A 199 8.18 5.31 -64.12
N ILE A 200 9.42 5.05 -64.55
CA ILE A 200 10.60 4.77 -63.70
C ILE A 200 11.41 6.05 -63.51
#